data_AF-A0A7J3VPB0-F1
#
_entry.id   AF-A0A7J3VPB0-F1
#
_cell.length_a   1.000
_cell.length_b   1.000
_cell.length_c   1.000
_cell.angle_alpha   90.00
_cell.angle_beta   90.00
_cell.angle_gamma   90.00
#
_symmetry.space_group_name_H-M   'P 1'
#
loop_
_entity.id
_entity.type
_entity.pdbx_description
1 polymer ?
#
loop_
_entity_poly.entity_id
_entity_poly.type
_entity_poly.pdbx_seq_one_letter_code
_entity_poly.pdbx_strand_id
1 'polypeptide(L)'
;MRKGRTILVIGAAALLLLNMDMAFSASSTIRVIGPGAMHGWAFMQEPIGTGSGTGSMVYGPASPPMGKGSARLTVNNASDGMLLGVFGYNGVRLADIDGLKYWTYRTSGSNPYLAISLQFNIDKDVTDLDVSFQGRLVFEPYYTAGALPDNTWQEWDATAGKWWFTRPHLFGNQCDINNPCTWSYIISTFPNIGIHPVLGAVILKAGSGWASFDGNVDALTISVNGDSITYDFEPSFYTLTLSDPDATINIGDSVTASTETNDYTVDDVKFRWFNPSGVEVRTQTVSVTYDPVSETYKADDTFTPTAVGPWTIYAEFNDGTVLITTLNVGFMVVPESILGALGMVGAGIGVLAIRYMRNRQKPI
;
A
#
# COMPACT_ATOMS: atom_id res chain seq x y z
N MET A 1 -22.15 -83.14 -41.60
CA MET A 1 -22.28 -83.22 -40.13
C MET A 1 -21.35 -82.19 -39.49
N ARG A 2 -21.84 -81.49 -38.44
CA ARG A 2 -21.14 -80.57 -37.51
C ARG A 2 -20.51 -79.30 -38.12
N LYS A 3 -21.16 -78.12 -38.05
CA LYS A 3 -21.21 -77.15 -36.92
C LYS A 3 -19.83 -76.75 -36.36
N GLY A 4 -19.43 -75.52 -36.65
CA GLY A 4 -18.41 -74.75 -35.93
C GLY A 4 -18.65 -73.26 -36.13
N ARG A 5 -19.48 -72.65 -35.25
CA ARG A 5 -19.66 -71.19 -35.15
C ARG A 5 -18.57 -70.67 -34.22
N THR A 6 -17.59 -69.96 -34.74
CA THR A 6 -16.66 -69.17 -33.92
C THR A 6 -17.28 -67.80 -33.70
N ILE A 7 -17.72 -67.54 -32.47
CA ILE A 7 -18.15 -66.21 -32.01
C ILE A 7 -16.88 -65.46 -31.62
N LEU A 8 -16.52 -64.42 -32.39
CA LEU A 8 -15.49 -63.47 -32.01
C LEU A 8 -16.17 -62.35 -31.23
N VAL A 9 -15.94 -62.29 -29.92
CA VAL A 9 -16.36 -61.18 -29.06
C VAL A 9 -15.33 -60.06 -29.23
N ILE A 10 -15.70 -58.99 -29.95
CA ILE A 10 -14.91 -57.76 -29.99
C ILE A 10 -15.30 -56.95 -28.75
N GLY A 11 -14.42 -56.93 -27.76
CA GLY A 11 -14.56 -56.09 -26.58
C GLY A 11 -14.41 -54.62 -26.97
N ALA A 12 -15.43 -53.81 -26.64
CA ALA A 12 -15.37 -52.37 -26.76
C ALA A 12 -14.41 -51.81 -25.68
N ALA A 13 -13.26 -51.29 -26.10
CA ALA A 13 -12.43 -50.46 -25.23
C ALA A 13 -13.06 -49.07 -25.16
N ALA A 14 -13.75 -48.76 -24.07
CA ALA A 14 -14.20 -47.41 -23.77
C ALA A 14 -12.97 -46.56 -23.44
N LEU A 15 -12.64 -45.61 -24.32
CA LEU A 15 -11.60 -44.62 -24.08
C LEU A 15 -12.17 -43.58 -23.10
N LEU A 16 -11.81 -43.72 -21.82
CA LEU A 16 -12.18 -42.77 -20.76
C LEU A 16 -11.36 -41.49 -20.98
N LEU A 17 -11.97 -40.47 -21.59
CA LEU A 17 -11.41 -39.11 -21.61
C LEU A 17 -11.49 -38.56 -20.17
N LEU A 18 -10.38 -38.60 -19.45
CA LEU A 18 -10.23 -37.83 -18.21
C LEU A 18 -10.18 -36.35 -18.62
N ASN A 19 -11.30 -35.63 -18.47
CA ASN A 19 -11.29 -34.18 -18.40
C ASN A 19 -10.49 -33.81 -17.15
N MET A 20 -9.21 -33.51 -17.33
CA MET A 20 -8.41 -32.92 -16.27
C MET A 20 -8.83 -31.46 -16.21
N ASP A 21 -9.82 -31.15 -15.39
CA ASP A 21 -10.17 -29.78 -15.04
C ASP A 21 -8.93 -29.17 -14.37
N MET A 22 -8.15 -28.39 -15.12
CA MET A 22 -7.13 -27.54 -14.53
C MET A 22 -7.85 -26.48 -13.72
N ALA A 23 -7.93 -26.69 -12.41
CA ALA A 23 -8.30 -25.63 -11.48
C ALA A 23 -7.22 -24.54 -11.55
N PHE A 24 -7.52 -23.46 -12.26
CA PHE A 24 -6.75 -22.22 -12.11
C PHE A 24 -6.98 -21.71 -10.69
N SER A 25 -5.90 -21.60 -9.91
CA SER A 25 -5.98 -20.93 -8.62
C SER A 25 -5.91 -19.43 -8.89
N ALA A 26 -6.97 -18.72 -8.53
CA ALA A 26 -6.94 -17.27 -8.41
C ALA A 26 -5.76 -16.85 -7.52
N SER A 27 -4.96 -15.89 -8.00
CA SER A 27 -3.86 -15.31 -7.22
C SER A 27 -4.30 -13.99 -6.60
N SER A 28 -3.82 -13.72 -5.38
CA SER A 28 -3.99 -12.42 -4.74
C SER A 28 -2.64 -11.90 -4.30
N THR A 29 -2.30 -10.70 -4.73
CA THR A 29 -1.02 -10.06 -4.43
C THR A 29 -1.27 -8.70 -3.81
N ILE A 30 -0.63 -8.42 -2.68
CA ILE A 30 -0.53 -7.07 -2.14
C ILE A 30 0.72 -6.44 -2.73
N ARG A 31 0.64 -5.15 -3.06
CA ARG A 31 1.77 -4.37 -3.54
C ARG A 31 1.83 -3.06 -2.78
N VAL A 32 2.83 -2.93 -1.93
CA VAL A 32 3.12 -1.68 -1.23
C VAL A 32 3.66 -0.64 -2.22
N ILE A 33 3.02 0.53 -2.23
CA ILE A 33 3.38 1.69 -3.04
C ILE A 33 3.79 2.82 -2.11
N GLY A 34 5.07 3.18 -2.13
CA GLY A 34 5.61 4.22 -1.26
C GLY A 34 6.72 5.03 -1.90
N PRO A 35 7.21 6.09 -1.23
CA PRO A 35 8.28 6.94 -1.75
C PRO A 35 9.56 6.18 -2.11
N GLY A 36 9.86 5.11 -1.34
CA GLY A 36 10.84 4.11 -1.74
C GLY A 36 10.40 3.47 -3.05
N ALA A 37 9.32 2.68 -3.03
CA ALA A 37 8.81 1.93 -4.18
C ALA A 37 7.51 2.43 -4.79
N MET A 38 7.59 3.32 -5.79
CA MET A 38 6.39 3.82 -6.46
C MET A 38 5.79 2.83 -7.48
N HIS A 39 6.54 1.81 -7.95
CA HIS A 39 6.06 0.80 -8.92
C HIS A 39 5.26 1.38 -10.11
N GLY A 40 5.71 2.51 -10.67
CA GLY A 40 5.06 3.18 -11.80
C GLY A 40 3.91 4.12 -11.44
N TRP A 41 3.47 4.15 -10.16
CA TRP A 41 2.57 5.17 -9.67
C TRP A 41 3.27 6.54 -9.61
N ALA A 42 2.52 7.59 -9.89
CA ALA A 42 3.01 8.96 -9.80
C ALA A 42 1.91 9.93 -9.39
N PHE A 43 2.30 10.93 -8.60
CA PHE A 43 1.49 12.09 -8.30
C PHE A 43 1.62 13.12 -9.42
N MET A 44 0.49 13.62 -9.94
CA MET A 44 0.49 14.72 -10.91
C MET A 44 -0.61 15.75 -10.61
N GLN A 45 -0.29 17.00 -10.91
CA GLN A 45 -1.25 18.11 -10.89
C GLN A 45 -1.96 18.22 -12.25
N GLU A 46 -3.25 18.53 -12.23
CA GLU A 46 -4.03 18.89 -13.41
C GLU A 46 -4.74 20.23 -13.15
N PRO A 47 -4.46 21.32 -13.90
CA PRO A 47 -3.46 21.44 -14.96
C PRO A 47 -2.01 21.38 -14.45
N ILE A 48 -1.14 20.77 -15.25
CA ILE A 48 0.28 20.59 -14.93
C ILE A 48 0.97 21.94 -14.76
N GLY A 49 1.73 22.11 -13.68
CA GLY A 49 2.62 23.24 -13.45
C GLY A 49 1.93 24.54 -13.00
N THR A 50 0.60 24.59 -12.96
CA THR A 50 -0.16 25.77 -12.51
C THR A 50 -1.18 25.47 -11.42
N GLY A 51 -1.47 24.19 -11.14
CA GLY A 51 -2.35 23.80 -10.04
C GLY A 51 -1.70 23.98 -8.67
N SER A 52 -2.53 24.19 -7.65
CA SER A 52 -2.11 24.26 -6.24
C SER A 52 -2.48 23.01 -5.42
N GLY A 53 -3.00 21.98 -6.08
CA GLY A 53 -3.23 20.67 -5.47
C GLY A 53 -1.92 20.00 -5.07
N THR A 54 -1.94 19.22 -4.00
CA THR A 54 -0.75 18.48 -3.52
C THR A 54 -1.11 17.02 -3.28
N GLY A 55 -0.15 16.13 -3.54
CA GLY A 55 -0.28 14.70 -3.26
C GLY A 55 1.00 14.15 -2.64
N SER A 56 0.83 13.23 -1.70
CA SER A 56 1.92 12.59 -0.98
C SER A 56 1.47 11.29 -0.31
N MET A 57 2.37 10.33 -0.17
CA MET A 57 2.16 9.22 0.76
C MET A 57 2.36 9.72 2.19
N VAL A 58 1.42 9.41 3.08
CA VAL A 58 1.42 9.88 4.47
C VAL A 58 1.05 8.74 5.39
N TYR A 59 1.42 8.84 6.67
CA TYR A 59 0.78 8.02 7.68
C TYR A 59 -0.72 8.29 7.63
N GLY A 60 -1.51 7.23 7.48
CA GLY A 60 -2.91 7.40 7.20
C GLY A 60 -3.63 8.00 8.41
N PRO A 61 -4.69 8.79 8.17
CA PRO A 61 -5.52 9.28 9.26
C PRO A 61 -6.24 8.12 9.93
N ALA A 62 -6.36 8.19 11.25
CA ALA A 62 -6.92 7.12 12.09
C ALA A 62 -6.19 5.77 11.88
N SER A 63 -6.94 4.67 11.79
CA SER A 63 -6.42 3.35 11.42
C SER A 63 -6.74 3.11 9.94
N PRO A 64 -5.72 3.08 9.06
CA PRO A 64 -5.93 2.80 7.65
C PRO A 64 -6.48 1.39 7.39
N PRO A 65 -7.19 1.17 6.28
CA PRO A 65 -7.72 -0.12 5.88
C PRO A 65 -6.63 -1.17 5.63
N MET A 66 -5.46 -0.76 5.15
CA MET A 66 -4.28 -1.61 4.98
C MET A 66 -3.04 -0.84 5.46
N GLY A 67 -2.03 -1.59 5.91
CA GLY A 67 -0.75 -1.01 6.36
C GLY A 67 -0.88 0.06 7.46
N LYS A 68 -0.05 1.11 7.36
CA LYS A 68 0.03 2.24 8.30
C LYS A 68 -0.25 3.58 7.61
N GLY A 69 -0.43 3.56 6.29
CA GLY A 69 -0.33 4.70 5.42
C GLY A 69 -1.61 5.02 4.66
N SER A 70 -1.50 5.98 3.76
CA SER A 70 -2.40 6.17 2.63
C SER A 70 -1.82 7.23 1.69
N ALA A 71 -2.36 7.33 0.48
CA ALA A 71 -2.09 8.47 -0.38
C ALA A 71 -3.04 9.62 -0.04
N ARG A 72 -2.51 10.78 0.35
CA ARG A 72 -3.28 12.01 0.57
C ARG A 72 -3.31 12.86 -0.69
N LEU A 73 -4.48 13.33 -1.10
CA LEU A 73 -4.69 14.23 -2.22
C LEU A 73 -5.47 15.46 -1.73
N THR A 74 -4.95 16.65 -2.05
CA THR A 74 -5.60 17.92 -1.72
C THR A 74 -5.78 18.79 -2.95
N VAL A 75 -6.85 19.59 -2.95
CA VAL A 75 -7.08 20.69 -3.91
C VAL A 75 -7.59 21.91 -3.15
N ASN A 76 -7.21 23.11 -3.59
CA ASN A 76 -7.45 24.36 -2.85
C ASN A 76 -8.29 25.38 -3.64
N ASN A 77 -8.61 25.10 -4.89
CA ASN A 77 -9.50 25.91 -5.71
C ASN A 77 -10.12 25.07 -6.84
N ALA A 78 -11.20 25.57 -7.45
CA ALA A 78 -11.96 24.83 -8.46
C ALA A 78 -11.18 24.49 -9.74
N SER A 79 -10.08 25.18 -10.06
CA SER A 79 -9.24 24.83 -11.21
C SER A 79 -8.22 23.73 -10.90
N ASP A 80 -7.99 23.43 -9.63
CA ASP A 80 -7.05 22.40 -9.21
C ASP A 80 -7.59 21.00 -9.47
N GLY A 81 -6.67 20.10 -9.79
CA GLY A 81 -6.84 18.67 -9.80
C GLY A 81 -5.54 18.06 -9.30
N MET A 82 -5.67 17.04 -8.45
CA MET A 82 -4.53 16.24 -8.01
C MET A 82 -4.86 14.80 -8.28
N LEU A 83 -3.95 14.08 -8.94
CA LEU A 83 -4.10 12.66 -9.19
C LEU A 83 -2.90 11.87 -8.67
N LEU A 84 -3.18 10.63 -8.29
CA LEU A 84 -2.23 9.54 -8.15
C LEU A 84 -2.62 8.51 -9.20
N GLY A 85 -1.73 8.21 -10.14
CA GLY A 85 -2.06 7.29 -11.23
C GLY A 85 -0.89 6.44 -11.66
N VAL A 86 -1.20 5.31 -12.30
CA VAL A 86 -0.23 4.38 -12.88
C VAL A 86 -0.60 4.11 -14.33
N PHE A 87 0.39 4.16 -15.22
CA PHE A 87 0.23 3.68 -16.59
C PHE A 87 0.26 2.15 -16.61
N GLY A 88 -0.68 1.54 -17.30
CA GLY A 88 -0.81 0.08 -17.33
C GLY A 88 -2.24 -0.38 -17.53
N TYR A 89 -2.46 -1.68 -17.29
CA TYR A 89 -3.73 -2.36 -17.59
C TYR A 89 -4.16 -2.23 -19.07
N ASN A 90 -3.18 -2.01 -19.95
CA ASN A 90 -3.38 -1.76 -21.37
C ASN A 90 -4.21 -2.88 -22.02
N GLY A 91 -5.33 -2.52 -22.63
CA GLY A 91 -6.20 -3.45 -23.36
C GLY A 91 -7.04 -4.38 -22.47
N VAL A 92 -6.98 -4.25 -21.14
CA VAL A 92 -7.86 -5.01 -20.23
C VAL A 92 -9.29 -4.59 -20.52
N ARG A 93 -10.12 -5.54 -20.94
CA ARG A 93 -11.54 -5.30 -21.18
C ARG A 93 -12.24 -5.08 -19.85
N LEU A 94 -13.19 -4.16 -19.80
CA LEU A 94 -13.96 -3.92 -18.58
C LEU A 94 -14.79 -5.14 -18.16
N ALA A 95 -15.17 -5.99 -19.13
CA ALA A 95 -15.87 -7.25 -18.87
C ALA A 95 -14.98 -8.30 -18.15
N ASP A 96 -13.66 -8.16 -18.22
CA ASP A 96 -12.71 -9.07 -17.58
C ASP A 96 -12.36 -8.60 -16.15
N ILE A 97 -12.76 -7.38 -15.76
CA ILE A 97 -12.59 -6.85 -14.41
C ILE A 97 -13.76 -7.35 -13.55
N ASP A 98 -13.45 -8.25 -12.61
CA ASP A 98 -14.43 -8.89 -11.72
C ASP A 98 -14.39 -8.37 -10.27
N GLY A 99 -13.45 -7.47 -9.97
CA GLY A 99 -13.36 -6.80 -8.68
C GLY A 99 -12.70 -5.43 -8.82
N LEU A 100 -13.34 -4.41 -8.27
CA LEU A 100 -12.80 -3.05 -8.28
C LEU A 100 -13.20 -2.33 -6.99
N LYS A 101 -12.31 -2.37 -6.00
CA LYS A 101 -12.58 -1.84 -4.66
C LYS A 101 -11.48 -0.91 -4.21
N TYR A 102 -11.82 0.10 -3.42
CA TYR A 102 -10.82 0.96 -2.78
C TYR A 102 -11.46 1.69 -1.61
N TRP A 103 -10.61 2.22 -0.74
CA TRP A 103 -11.06 2.96 0.42
C TRP A 103 -10.72 4.43 0.30
N THR A 104 -11.61 5.30 0.78
CA THR A 104 -11.32 6.73 0.91
C THR A 104 -11.61 7.24 2.30
N TYR A 105 -10.86 8.26 2.71
CA TYR A 105 -11.08 9.02 3.92
C TYR A 105 -11.25 10.50 3.54
N ARG A 106 -12.32 11.13 4.01
CA ARG A 106 -12.51 12.57 3.82
C ARG A 106 -12.13 13.29 5.12
N THR A 107 -11.13 14.16 5.07
CA THR A 107 -10.81 15.05 6.20
C THR A 107 -11.65 16.32 6.12
N SER A 108 -11.75 16.89 4.92
CA SER A 108 -12.61 18.04 4.64
C SER A 108 -12.89 18.20 3.15
N GLY A 109 -13.81 19.08 2.79
CA GLY A 109 -14.03 19.50 1.41
C GLY A 109 -15.19 20.45 1.25
N SER A 110 -15.24 21.18 0.15
CA SER A 110 -16.23 22.22 -0.13
C SER A 110 -17.66 21.71 -0.25
N ASN A 111 -17.83 20.40 -0.42
CA ASN A 111 -19.12 19.74 -0.55
C ASN A 111 -19.04 18.36 0.16
N PRO A 112 -20.05 17.96 0.96
CA PRO A 112 -20.02 16.72 1.72
C PRO A 112 -20.12 15.45 0.86
N TYR A 113 -20.42 15.56 -0.43
CA TYR A 113 -20.49 14.44 -1.37
C TYR A 113 -19.12 14.09 -1.98
N LEU A 114 -18.07 14.87 -1.75
CA LEU A 114 -16.78 14.66 -2.42
C LEU A 114 -15.99 13.52 -1.78
N ALA A 115 -15.51 12.60 -2.62
CA ALA A 115 -14.49 11.60 -2.31
C ALA A 115 -13.58 11.43 -3.54
N ILE A 116 -12.37 10.93 -3.31
CA ILE A 116 -11.42 10.65 -4.40
C ILE A 116 -12.08 9.71 -5.41
N SER A 117 -12.08 10.13 -6.68
CA SER A 117 -12.64 9.38 -7.80
C SER A 117 -11.68 8.30 -8.30
N LEU A 118 -12.22 7.26 -8.92
CA LEU A 118 -11.46 6.25 -9.66
C LEU A 118 -11.73 6.42 -11.16
N GLN A 119 -10.69 6.46 -11.98
CA GLN A 119 -10.81 6.73 -13.41
C GLN A 119 -9.92 5.81 -14.23
N PHE A 120 -10.37 5.55 -15.47
CA PHE A 120 -9.60 4.86 -16.50
C PHE A 120 -9.47 5.73 -17.74
N ASN A 121 -8.29 5.78 -18.34
CA ASN A 121 -8.21 6.14 -19.75
C ASN A 121 -8.86 5.00 -20.54
N ILE A 122 -9.92 5.30 -21.28
CA ILE A 122 -10.75 4.28 -21.91
C ILE A 122 -10.56 4.29 -23.41
N ASP A 123 -10.73 3.11 -23.99
CA ASP A 123 -10.97 2.91 -25.40
C ASP A 123 -12.26 2.11 -25.58
N LYS A 124 -13.08 2.51 -26.55
CA LYS A 124 -14.43 2.01 -26.79
C LYS A 124 -14.41 0.60 -27.35
N ASP A 125 -13.38 0.24 -28.10
CA ASP A 125 -13.22 -1.08 -28.68
C ASP A 125 -11.74 -1.46 -28.78
N VAL A 126 -11.23 -2.12 -27.73
CA VAL A 126 -9.81 -2.50 -27.65
C VAL A 126 -9.39 -3.57 -28.68
N THR A 127 -10.31 -4.01 -29.54
CA THR A 127 -10.06 -4.98 -30.61
C THR A 127 -9.88 -4.35 -31.98
N ASP A 128 -10.18 -3.07 -32.13
CA ASP A 128 -9.97 -2.35 -33.37
C ASP A 128 -8.55 -1.72 -33.43
N LEU A 129 -8.33 -0.84 -34.40
CA LEU A 129 -7.04 -0.16 -34.60
C LEU A 129 -7.07 1.32 -34.19
N ASP A 130 -8.20 1.82 -33.69
CA ASP A 130 -8.32 3.20 -33.21
C ASP A 130 -7.70 3.32 -31.82
N VAL A 131 -6.47 3.81 -31.78
CA VAL A 131 -5.75 4.08 -30.53
C VAL A 131 -5.76 5.57 -30.17
N SER A 132 -6.73 6.33 -30.70
CA SER A 132 -6.89 7.75 -30.36
C SER A 132 -7.44 7.93 -28.95
N PHE A 133 -7.08 9.04 -28.29
CA PHE A 133 -7.57 9.31 -26.94
C PHE A 133 -9.07 9.61 -26.93
N GLN A 134 -9.86 8.68 -26.38
CA GLN A 134 -11.32 8.77 -26.32
C GLN A 134 -11.85 9.28 -24.97
N GLY A 135 -10.97 9.71 -24.07
CA GLY A 135 -11.32 10.28 -22.79
C GLY A 135 -11.17 9.30 -21.63
N ARG A 136 -11.64 9.75 -20.46
CA ARG A 136 -11.71 8.95 -19.23
C ARG A 136 -13.13 8.46 -18.96
N LEU A 137 -13.20 7.26 -18.40
CA LEU A 137 -14.35 6.71 -17.70
C LEU A 137 -14.16 6.95 -16.20
N VAL A 138 -15.13 7.58 -15.53
CA VAL A 138 -14.98 8.13 -14.18
C VAL A 138 -16.05 7.56 -13.23
N PHE A 139 -15.59 7.01 -12.12
CA PHE A 139 -16.41 6.62 -10.97
C PHE A 139 -16.26 7.65 -9.87
N GLU A 140 -17.38 8.18 -9.40
CA GLU A 140 -17.45 9.02 -8.22
C GLU A 140 -18.42 8.40 -7.22
N PRO A 141 -17.98 8.16 -5.97
CA PRO A 141 -18.81 7.51 -4.97
C PRO A 141 -20.19 8.13 -4.78
N TYR A 142 -20.33 9.45 -4.92
CA TYR A 142 -21.58 10.14 -4.59
C TYR A 142 -22.78 9.82 -5.50
N TYR A 143 -22.56 9.19 -6.66
CA TYR A 143 -23.68 8.76 -7.50
C TYR A 143 -24.45 7.57 -6.92
N THR A 144 -23.84 6.89 -5.95
CA THR A 144 -24.42 5.77 -5.21
C THR A 144 -24.45 6.03 -3.70
N ALA A 145 -23.43 6.71 -3.17
CA ALA A 145 -23.32 7.12 -1.79
C ALA A 145 -23.92 8.51 -1.61
N GLY A 146 -24.64 8.75 -0.51
CA GLY A 146 -25.12 10.08 -0.17
C GLY A 146 -23.99 11.00 0.31
N ALA A 147 -24.33 11.92 1.21
CA ALA A 147 -23.33 12.75 1.87
C ALA A 147 -22.40 11.86 2.70
N LEU A 148 -21.11 12.16 2.67
CA LEU A 148 -20.07 11.36 3.28
C LEU A 148 -19.67 11.92 4.66
N PRO A 149 -19.51 11.07 5.68
CA PRO A 149 -19.01 11.51 6.97
C PRO A 149 -17.55 11.96 6.84
N ASP A 150 -17.21 13.05 7.52
CA ASP A 150 -15.81 13.40 7.73
C ASP A 150 -15.15 12.43 8.70
N ASN A 151 -13.84 12.33 8.58
CA ASN A 151 -12.93 11.63 9.45
C ASN A 151 -13.20 10.13 9.62
N THR A 152 -13.79 9.51 8.60
CA THR A 152 -14.14 8.08 8.60
C THR A 152 -13.76 7.44 7.27
N TRP A 153 -13.13 6.27 7.34
CA TRP A 153 -12.84 5.44 6.17
C TRP A 153 -14.14 4.87 5.59
N GLN A 154 -14.26 4.91 4.25
CA GLN A 154 -15.38 4.38 3.49
C GLN A 154 -14.84 3.46 2.40
N GLU A 155 -15.39 2.25 2.28
CA GLU A 155 -15.08 1.32 1.20
C GLU A 155 -16.03 1.54 0.03
N TRP A 156 -15.50 1.51 -1.19
CA TRP A 156 -16.26 1.57 -2.42
C TRP A 156 -16.09 0.30 -3.23
N ASP A 157 -17.19 -0.31 -3.64
CA ASP A 157 -17.21 -1.25 -4.75
C ASP A 157 -17.63 -0.51 -6.02
N ALA A 158 -16.66 -0.20 -6.86
CA ALA A 158 -16.88 0.59 -8.06
C ALA A 158 -17.62 -0.22 -9.15
N THR A 159 -17.60 -1.56 -9.11
CA THR A 159 -18.39 -2.39 -10.04
C THR A 159 -19.89 -2.35 -9.73
N ALA A 160 -20.26 -2.12 -8.47
CA ALA A 160 -21.62 -1.83 -8.04
C ALA A 160 -22.02 -0.35 -8.22
N GLY A 161 -21.08 0.48 -8.67
CA GLY A 161 -21.18 1.93 -8.82
C GLY A 161 -21.86 2.42 -10.09
N LYS A 162 -21.88 3.75 -10.23
CA LYS A 162 -22.21 4.44 -11.49
C LYS A 162 -21.01 5.18 -12.04
N TRP A 163 -20.90 5.17 -13.37
CA TRP A 163 -19.76 5.70 -14.11
C TRP A 163 -20.22 6.63 -15.22
N TRP A 164 -19.37 7.60 -15.55
CA TRP A 164 -19.62 8.54 -16.64
C TRP A 164 -18.40 8.75 -17.54
N PHE A 165 -18.65 9.03 -18.82
CA PHE A 165 -17.63 9.37 -19.80
C PHE A 165 -17.36 10.86 -19.82
N THR A 166 -16.09 11.24 -19.80
CA THR A 166 -15.66 12.64 -20.02
C THR A 166 -15.89 13.12 -21.45
N ARG A 167 -16.04 12.20 -22.42
CA ARG A 167 -16.34 12.50 -23.84
C ARG A 167 -17.55 11.70 -24.34
N PRO A 168 -18.75 11.92 -23.78
CA PRO A 168 -19.91 11.06 -24.04
C PRO A 168 -20.35 11.06 -25.52
N HIS A 169 -20.00 12.09 -26.30
CA HIS A 169 -20.26 12.16 -27.75
C HIS A 169 -19.61 11.02 -28.55
N LEU A 170 -18.51 10.43 -28.06
CA LEU A 170 -17.87 9.25 -28.68
C LEU A 170 -18.60 7.94 -28.32
N PHE A 171 -19.45 7.98 -27.29
CA PHE A 171 -20.20 6.87 -26.71
C PHE A 171 -21.72 7.07 -26.91
N GLY A 172 -22.12 7.66 -28.03
CA GLY A 172 -23.53 7.81 -28.39
C GLY A 172 -24.31 8.83 -27.53
N ASN A 173 -23.61 9.74 -26.85
CA ASN A 173 -24.15 10.68 -25.86
C ASN A 173 -24.83 9.99 -24.67
N GLN A 174 -24.30 8.82 -24.27
CA GLN A 174 -24.77 8.09 -23.10
C GLN A 174 -23.79 8.27 -21.94
N CYS A 175 -24.28 8.03 -20.72
CA CYS A 175 -23.48 7.99 -19.50
C CYS A 175 -22.65 9.28 -19.31
N ASP A 176 -23.27 10.45 -19.49
CA ASP A 176 -22.63 11.72 -19.15
C ASP A 176 -22.68 11.98 -17.63
N ILE A 177 -21.96 13.01 -17.17
CA ILE A 177 -21.85 13.35 -15.74
C ILE A 177 -23.21 13.58 -15.05
N ASN A 178 -24.24 14.05 -15.76
CA ASN A 178 -25.57 14.27 -15.18
C ASN A 178 -26.44 13.00 -15.20
N ASN A 179 -26.09 12.02 -16.04
CA ASN A 179 -26.82 10.77 -16.18
C ASN A 179 -25.86 9.56 -16.29
N PRO A 180 -25.12 9.24 -15.22
CA PRO A 180 -24.14 8.16 -15.23
C PRO A 180 -24.81 6.78 -15.26
N CYS A 181 -24.11 5.81 -15.82
CA CYS A 181 -24.61 4.45 -16.03
C CYS A 181 -23.98 3.44 -15.07
N THR A 182 -24.64 2.31 -14.85
CA THR A 182 -24.03 1.20 -14.08
C THR A 182 -22.89 0.55 -14.88
N TRP A 183 -21.97 -0.10 -14.17
CA TRP A 183 -20.91 -0.93 -14.79
C TRP A 183 -21.49 -1.93 -15.79
N SER A 184 -22.54 -2.67 -15.36
CA SER A 184 -23.25 -3.67 -16.19
C SER A 184 -23.88 -3.09 -17.47
N TYR A 185 -24.38 -1.85 -17.42
CA TYR A 185 -24.92 -1.18 -18.59
C TYR A 185 -23.82 -0.85 -19.60
N ILE A 186 -22.67 -0.37 -19.11
CA ILE A 186 -21.53 0.00 -19.97
C ILE A 186 -20.98 -1.23 -20.69
N ILE A 187 -20.71 -2.32 -19.98
CA ILE A 187 -20.14 -3.54 -20.60
C ILE A 187 -21.13 -4.24 -21.54
N SER A 188 -22.44 -4.12 -21.31
CA SER A 188 -23.44 -4.68 -22.23
C SER A 188 -23.64 -3.81 -23.48
N THR A 189 -23.49 -2.50 -23.36
CA THR A 189 -23.64 -1.55 -24.47
C THR A 189 -22.38 -1.50 -25.34
N PHE A 190 -21.20 -1.62 -24.72
CA PHE A 190 -19.90 -1.60 -25.38
C PHE A 190 -19.10 -2.87 -25.00
N PRO A 191 -19.36 -4.04 -25.62
CA PRO A 191 -18.75 -5.31 -25.19
C PRO A 191 -17.22 -5.39 -25.29
N ASN A 192 -16.62 -4.57 -26.17
CA ASN A 192 -15.16 -4.49 -26.35
C ASN A 192 -14.52 -3.30 -25.62
N ILE A 193 -15.28 -2.56 -24.80
CA ILE A 193 -14.72 -1.44 -24.05
C ILE A 193 -13.66 -1.91 -23.06
N GLY A 194 -12.58 -1.17 -22.96
CA GLY A 194 -11.49 -1.52 -22.08
C GLY A 194 -10.58 -0.34 -21.74
N ILE A 195 -9.65 -0.60 -20.83
CA ILE A 195 -8.58 0.33 -20.53
C ILE A 195 -7.72 0.48 -21.79
N HIS A 196 -7.45 1.72 -22.19
CA HIS A 196 -6.88 2.06 -23.49
C HIS A 196 -5.60 1.24 -23.80
N PRO A 197 -5.42 0.69 -25.02
CA PRO A 197 -4.33 -0.25 -25.32
C PRO A 197 -2.92 0.39 -25.35
N VAL A 198 -2.81 1.68 -25.67
CA VAL A 198 -1.53 2.43 -25.66
C VAL A 198 -1.40 3.38 -24.47
N LEU A 199 -2.48 4.12 -24.15
CA LEU A 199 -2.54 5.15 -23.12
C LEU A 199 -3.22 4.65 -21.83
N GLY A 200 -3.21 3.33 -21.59
CA GLY A 200 -3.88 2.71 -20.46
C GLY A 200 -3.40 3.29 -19.14
N ALA A 201 -4.35 3.67 -18.28
CA ALA A 201 -4.06 4.26 -17.00
C ALA A 201 -5.18 3.98 -16.00
N VAL A 202 -4.78 3.74 -14.76
CA VAL A 202 -5.65 3.75 -13.58
C VAL A 202 -5.32 4.98 -12.76
N ILE A 203 -6.34 5.75 -12.41
CA ILE A 203 -6.16 7.08 -11.83
C ILE A 203 -7.08 7.25 -10.62
N LEU A 204 -6.50 7.62 -9.49
CA LEU A 204 -7.20 8.10 -8.30
C LEU A 204 -7.10 9.63 -8.30
N LYS A 205 -8.23 10.34 -8.28
CA LYS A 205 -8.21 11.80 -8.52
C LYS A 205 -9.14 12.58 -7.58
N ALA A 206 -8.60 13.67 -7.04
CA ALA A 206 -9.33 14.75 -6.42
C ALA A 206 -9.45 15.96 -7.38
N GLY A 207 -10.59 16.64 -7.35
CA GLY A 207 -10.92 17.70 -8.32
C GLY A 207 -11.21 17.12 -9.71
N SER A 208 -11.35 17.92 -10.76
CA SER A 208 -11.34 19.37 -10.80
C SER A 208 -12.77 19.89 -10.62
N GLY A 209 -12.95 21.20 -10.48
CA GLY A 209 -14.25 21.81 -10.18
C GLY A 209 -14.61 21.82 -8.69
N TRP A 210 -13.73 21.31 -7.83
CA TRP A 210 -13.95 21.30 -6.37
C TRP A 210 -13.26 22.51 -5.75
N ALA A 211 -14.00 23.34 -5.03
CA ALA A 211 -13.43 24.56 -4.45
C ALA A 211 -12.38 24.24 -3.38
N SER A 212 -12.54 23.16 -2.63
CA SER A 212 -11.51 22.61 -1.75
C SER A 212 -11.78 21.13 -1.46
N PHE A 213 -10.73 20.36 -1.21
CA PHE A 213 -10.83 18.99 -0.73
C PHE A 213 -9.52 18.56 -0.08
N ASP A 214 -9.65 17.76 0.97
CA ASP A 214 -8.55 17.10 1.65
C ASP A 214 -9.01 15.70 2.04
N GLY A 215 -8.37 14.69 1.45
CA GLY A 215 -8.71 13.31 1.72
C GLY A 215 -7.62 12.34 1.31
N ASN A 216 -7.82 11.09 1.71
CA ASN A 216 -6.89 10.00 1.51
C ASN A 216 -7.55 8.85 0.77
N VAL A 217 -6.73 8.05 0.10
CA VAL A 217 -7.12 6.82 -0.58
C VAL A 217 -6.15 5.70 -0.21
N ASP A 218 -6.69 4.50 -0.05
CA ASP A 218 -5.92 3.31 0.29
C ASP A 218 -6.55 2.01 -0.24
N ALA A 219 -5.77 0.92 -0.23
CA ALA A 219 -6.18 -0.45 -0.51
C ALA A 219 -6.95 -0.63 -1.84
N LEU A 220 -6.47 -0.01 -2.93
CA LEU A 220 -7.08 -0.16 -4.25
C LEU A 220 -6.86 -1.59 -4.75
N THR A 221 -7.93 -2.36 -4.84
CA THR A 221 -7.94 -3.72 -5.36
C THR A 221 -8.54 -3.75 -6.77
N ILE A 222 -7.78 -4.31 -7.70
CA ILE A 222 -8.22 -4.56 -9.07
C ILE A 222 -8.07 -6.06 -9.33
N SER A 223 -9.19 -6.71 -9.62
CA SER A 223 -9.25 -8.12 -9.97
C SER A 223 -9.62 -8.28 -11.44
N VAL A 224 -8.84 -9.07 -12.17
CA VAL A 224 -8.99 -9.35 -13.60
C VAL A 224 -8.92 -10.85 -13.82
N ASN A 225 -9.98 -11.44 -14.36
CA ASN A 225 -10.08 -12.89 -14.60
C ASN A 225 -9.72 -13.75 -13.37
N GLY A 226 -10.14 -13.31 -12.19
CA GLY A 226 -9.89 -13.96 -10.90
C GLY A 226 -8.56 -13.60 -10.23
N ASP A 227 -7.60 -13.02 -10.94
CA ASP A 227 -6.33 -12.57 -10.35
C ASP A 227 -6.47 -11.14 -9.79
N SER A 228 -6.14 -10.94 -8.52
CA SER A 228 -6.28 -9.65 -7.84
C SER A 228 -4.93 -9.04 -7.45
N ILE A 229 -4.76 -7.75 -7.70
CA ILE A 229 -3.69 -6.93 -7.11
C ILE A 229 -4.34 -5.90 -6.20
N THR A 230 -3.91 -5.85 -4.93
CA THR A 230 -4.24 -4.77 -4.00
C THR A 230 -3.04 -3.84 -3.84
N TYR A 231 -3.22 -2.57 -4.17
CA TYR A 231 -2.24 -1.51 -3.97
C TYR A 231 -2.44 -0.89 -2.59
N ASP A 232 -1.42 -1.04 -1.74
CA ASP A 232 -1.34 -0.50 -0.38
C ASP A 232 -0.48 0.76 -0.37
N PHE A 233 -1.02 1.93 -0.04
CA PHE A 233 -0.28 3.20 -0.19
C PHE A 233 0.39 3.61 1.11
N GLU A 234 1.73 3.55 1.16
CA GLU A 234 2.48 3.69 2.41
C GLU A 234 3.50 4.84 2.38
N PRO A 235 3.65 5.62 3.47
CA PRO A 235 4.81 6.50 3.62
C PRO A 235 6.07 5.67 3.85
N SER A 236 7.26 6.27 3.70
CA SER A 236 8.48 5.65 4.24
C SER A 236 8.37 5.57 5.77
N PHE A 237 8.65 4.41 6.34
CA PHE A 237 8.77 4.23 7.78
C PHE A 237 10.13 3.63 8.14
N TYR A 238 10.55 3.91 9.37
CA TYR A 238 11.77 3.38 9.96
C TYR A 238 11.44 3.03 11.42
N THR A 239 11.84 1.84 11.85
CA THR A 239 11.72 1.42 13.25
C THR A 239 13.09 1.00 13.79
N LEU A 240 13.23 1.13 15.11
CA LEU A 240 14.35 0.62 15.89
C LEU A 240 13.76 0.02 17.16
N THR A 241 13.87 -1.29 17.30
CA THR A 241 13.39 -2.06 18.44
C THR A 241 14.54 -2.80 19.10
N LEU A 242 14.35 -3.18 20.36
CA LEU A 242 15.28 -4.05 21.09
C LEU A 242 14.63 -5.41 21.25
N SER A 243 15.42 -6.49 21.25
CA SER A 243 14.94 -7.86 21.43
C SER A 243 14.17 -8.09 22.74
N ASP A 244 14.37 -7.22 23.73
CA ASP A 244 13.55 -7.12 24.93
C ASP A 244 13.33 -5.63 25.27
N PRO A 245 12.25 -5.00 24.74
CA PRO A 245 12.05 -3.56 24.84
C PRO A 245 11.60 -3.11 26.23
N ASP A 246 11.09 -4.03 27.06
CA ASP A 246 10.46 -3.73 28.35
C ASP A 246 11.21 -4.31 29.56
N ALA A 247 12.19 -5.21 29.36
CA ALA A 247 12.99 -5.72 30.46
C ALA A 247 14.21 -4.83 30.78
N THR A 248 14.50 -4.75 32.08
CA THR A 248 15.87 -4.47 32.50
C THR A 248 16.70 -5.70 32.18
N ILE A 249 17.62 -5.62 31.21
CA ILE A 249 18.50 -6.74 30.91
C ILE A 249 19.61 -6.83 31.97
N ASN A 250 20.11 -8.04 32.26
CA ASN A 250 21.26 -8.15 33.15
C ASN A 250 22.52 -7.72 32.42
N ILE A 251 23.44 -7.12 33.16
CA ILE A 251 24.80 -6.93 32.69
C ILE A 251 25.41 -8.27 32.24
N GLY A 252 26.03 -8.28 31.06
CA GLY A 252 26.57 -9.50 30.45
C GLY A 252 25.57 -10.29 29.60
N ASP A 253 24.27 -9.97 29.64
CA ASP A 253 23.31 -10.49 28.67
C ASP A 253 23.50 -9.77 27.32
N SER A 254 23.28 -10.51 26.24
CA SER A 254 23.29 -9.93 24.89
C SER A 254 21.91 -9.40 24.54
N VAL A 255 21.88 -8.26 23.88
CA VAL A 255 20.68 -7.63 23.35
C VAL A 255 20.87 -7.38 21.86
N THR A 256 19.80 -7.55 21.08
CA THR A 256 19.80 -7.21 19.66
C THR A 256 19.02 -5.92 19.46
N ALA A 257 19.65 -4.96 18.81
CA ALA A 257 18.95 -3.81 18.22
C ALA A 257 18.55 -4.17 16.79
N SER A 258 17.26 -4.11 16.51
CA SER A 258 16.67 -4.50 15.23
C SER A 258 16.03 -3.29 14.57
N THR A 259 16.27 -3.13 13.27
CA THR A 259 15.65 -2.08 12.46
C THR A 259 14.79 -2.66 11.37
N GLU A 260 13.77 -1.90 10.99
CA GLU A 260 12.89 -2.24 9.87
C GLU A 260 12.52 -0.98 9.09
N THR A 261 12.51 -1.07 7.77
CA THR A 261 12.04 -0.01 6.88
C THR A 261 11.38 -0.58 5.62
N ASN A 262 10.43 0.14 5.04
CA ASN A 262 9.88 -0.15 3.71
C ASN A 262 10.57 0.67 2.59
N ASP A 263 11.63 1.41 2.92
CA ASP A 263 12.42 2.15 1.94
C ASP A 263 13.49 1.25 1.30
N TYR A 264 13.28 0.84 0.04
CA TYR A 264 14.26 0.00 -0.67
C TYR A 264 15.58 0.70 -0.98
N THR A 265 15.63 2.03 -0.89
CA THR A 265 16.86 2.77 -1.16
C THR A 265 17.86 2.64 -0.01
N VAL A 266 17.43 2.04 1.11
CA VAL A 266 18.30 1.67 2.22
C VAL A 266 19.06 0.40 1.89
N ASP A 267 20.39 0.52 1.82
CA ASP A 267 21.30 -0.61 1.59
C ASP A 267 21.97 -1.07 2.91
N ASP A 268 22.17 -0.15 3.85
CA ASP A 268 22.80 -0.41 5.13
C ASP A 268 22.28 0.50 6.25
N VAL A 269 22.51 0.01 7.48
CA VAL A 269 22.23 0.73 8.72
C VAL A 269 23.49 0.70 9.58
N LYS A 270 23.91 1.88 10.04
CA LYS A 270 25.03 2.05 10.97
C LYS A 270 24.51 2.14 12.41
N PHE A 271 24.75 1.10 13.18
CA PHE A 271 24.49 1.02 14.61
C PHE A 271 25.63 1.63 15.42
N ARG A 272 25.30 2.41 16.45
CA ARG A 272 26.28 2.99 17.38
C ARG A 272 25.79 2.83 18.81
N TRP A 273 26.63 2.26 19.66
CA TRP A 273 26.33 1.97 21.07
C TRP A 273 27.12 2.90 21.97
N PHE A 274 26.42 3.61 22.83
CA PHE A 274 26.99 4.50 23.82
C PHE A 274 26.73 3.96 25.21
N ASN A 275 27.79 3.89 26.00
CA ASN A 275 27.69 3.49 27.39
C ASN A 275 27.02 4.59 28.25
N PRO A 276 26.70 4.33 29.53
CA PRO A 276 26.03 5.29 30.41
C PRO A 276 26.81 6.58 30.68
N SER A 277 28.12 6.61 30.39
CA SER A 277 28.94 7.83 30.47
C SER A 277 28.90 8.67 29.19
N GLY A 278 28.13 8.26 28.18
CA GLY A 278 28.03 8.94 26.89
C GLY A 278 29.19 8.68 25.93
N VAL A 279 30.01 7.64 26.19
CA VAL A 279 31.13 7.25 25.33
C VAL A 279 30.66 6.21 24.34
N GLU A 280 30.92 6.42 23.05
CA GLU A 280 30.73 5.42 22.01
C GLU A 280 31.70 4.25 22.24
N VAL A 281 31.17 3.04 22.38
CA VAL A 281 31.97 1.83 22.62
C VAL A 281 31.92 0.83 21.47
N ARG A 282 30.95 0.98 20.57
CA ARG A 282 30.82 0.14 19.37
C ARG A 282 30.13 0.91 18.26
N THR A 283 30.64 0.75 17.05
CA THR A 283 30.00 1.16 15.80
C THR A 283 30.09 0.03 14.81
N GLN A 284 28.96 -0.30 14.17
CA GLN A 284 28.86 -1.38 13.20
C GLN A 284 27.90 -0.97 12.08
N THR A 285 28.34 -1.12 10.83
CA THR A 285 27.45 -1.00 9.66
C THR A 285 26.99 -2.40 9.26
N VAL A 286 25.69 -2.57 9.08
CA VAL A 286 25.04 -3.84 8.74
C VAL A 286 24.23 -3.62 7.47
N SER A 287 24.49 -4.43 6.44
CA SER A 287 23.66 -4.43 5.22
C SER A 287 22.25 -4.91 5.54
N VAL A 288 21.25 -4.26 4.95
CA VAL A 288 19.87 -4.71 5.14
C VAL A 288 19.60 -6.00 4.38
N THR A 289 18.68 -6.80 4.92
CA THR A 289 18.14 -8.00 4.27
C THR A 289 16.65 -7.81 4.03
N TYR A 290 16.18 -8.12 2.81
CA TYR A 290 14.76 -8.09 2.48
C TYR A 290 14.04 -9.27 3.17
N ASP A 291 13.01 -8.97 3.95
CA ASP A 291 12.08 -9.93 4.54
C ASP A 291 10.83 -10.05 3.65
N PRO A 292 10.65 -11.17 2.93
CA PRO A 292 9.52 -11.34 2.02
C PRO A 292 8.18 -11.52 2.75
N VAL A 293 8.17 -11.75 4.07
CA VAL A 293 6.93 -11.92 4.84
C VAL A 293 6.36 -10.57 5.25
N SER A 294 7.22 -9.64 5.66
CA SER A 294 6.82 -8.28 6.04
C SER A 294 6.98 -7.26 4.92
N GLU A 295 7.58 -7.64 3.79
CA GLU A 295 7.93 -6.78 2.66
C GLU A 295 8.81 -5.58 3.06
N THR A 296 9.70 -5.80 4.03
CA THR A 296 10.57 -4.77 4.61
C THR A 296 12.04 -5.14 4.51
N TYR A 297 12.90 -4.15 4.76
CA TYR A 297 14.34 -4.26 4.83
C TYR A 297 14.76 -4.20 6.30
N LYS A 298 15.47 -5.24 6.76
CA LYS A 298 15.86 -5.42 8.16
C LYS A 298 17.37 -5.45 8.34
N ALA A 299 17.84 -4.85 9.43
CA ALA A 299 19.22 -4.99 9.87
C ALA A 299 19.24 -5.11 11.40
N ASP A 300 20.10 -6.02 11.88
CA ASP A 300 20.25 -6.35 13.30
C ASP A 300 21.70 -6.17 13.74
N ASP A 301 21.92 -5.59 14.91
CA ASP A 301 23.22 -5.61 15.60
C ASP A 301 23.04 -6.12 17.04
N THR A 302 23.76 -7.18 17.37
CA THR A 302 23.78 -7.76 18.72
C THR A 302 24.99 -7.27 19.50
N PHE A 303 24.75 -6.80 20.72
CA PHE A 303 25.79 -6.32 21.62
C PHE A 303 25.57 -6.81 23.05
N THR A 304 26.66 -6.93 23.81
CA THR A 304 26.66 -7.35 25.22
C THR A 304 27.13 -6.18 26.09
N PRO A 305 26.21 -5.44 26.73
CA PRO A 305 26.58 -4.31 27.58
C PRO A 305 27.42 -4.73 28.79
N THR A 306 28.48 -3.94 29.05
CA THR A 306 29.47 -4.23 30.09
C THR A 306 29.40 -3.27 31.28
N ALA A 307 28.37 -2.44 31.36
CA ALA A 307 28.18 -1.46 32.42
C ALA A 307 26.69 -1.34 32.77
N VAL A 308 26.42 -1.15 34.06
CA VAL A 308 25.07 -0.87 34.58
C VAL A 308 24.69 0.58 34.26
N GLY A 309 23.43 0.81 33.93
CA GLY A 309 22.87 2.13 33.66
C GLY A 309 22.18 2.22 32.29
N PRO A 310 21.74 3.43 31.90
CA PRO A 310 21.11 3.66 30.60
C PRO A 310 22.16 3.68 29.49
N TRP A 311 21.96 2.84 28.49
CA TRP A 311 22.72 2.83 27.24
C TRP A 311 21.93 3.52 26.14
N THR A 312 22.62 4.22 25.25
CA THR A 312 21.99 4.86 24.09
C THR A 312 22.43 4.16 22.82
N ILE A 313 21.46 3.80 21.99
CA ILE A 313 21.69 3.13 20.71
C ILE A 313 21.18 4.04 19.61
N TYR A 314 22.03 4.30 18.62
CA TYR A 314 21.66 4.97 17.38
C TYR A 314 21.59 3.95 16.25
N ALA A 315 20.58 4.08 15.40
CA ALA A 315 20.55 3.46 14.08
C ALA A 315 20.49 4.57 13.03
N GLU A 316 21.56 4.70 12.25
CA GLU A 316 21.68 5.68 11.17
C GLU A 316 21.51 4.96 9.83
N PHE A 317 20.43 5.26 9.11
CA PHE A 317 20.16 4.75 7.77
C PHE A 317 20.98 5.56 6.74
N ASN A 318 21.31 4.95 5.60
CA ASN A 318 22.12 5.58 4.54
C ASN A 318 21.44 6.83 3.90
N ASP A 319 20.12 6.98 4.03
CA ASP A 319 19.33 8.15 3.61
C ASP A 319 19.47 9.36 4.56
N GLY A 320 20.15 9.17 5.70
CA GLY A 320 20.34 10.16 6.75
C GLY A 320 19.26 10.16 7.84
N THR A 321 18.30 9.25 7.78
CA THR A 321 17.35 9.01 8.87
C THR A 321 18.10 8.43 10.08
N VAL A 322 17.84 8.97 11.28
CA VAL A 322 18.47 8.52 12.53
C VAL A 322 17.41 8.21 13.56
N LEU A 323 17.41 6.97 14.04
CA LEU A 323 16.60 6.53 15.17
C LEU A 323 17.47 6.35 16.41
N ILE A 324 16.87 6.60 17.57
CA ILE A 324 17.55 6.53 18.87
C ILE A 324 16.65 5.75 19.81
N THR A 325 17.23 4.79 20.53
CA THR A 325 16.57 4.09 21.63
C THR A 325 17.46 4.03 22.86
N THR A 326 16.85 3.78 24.01
CA THR A 326 17.53 3.66 25.30
C THR A 326 17.32 2.25 25.85
N LEU A 327 18.39 1.63 26.30
CA LEU A 327 18.39 0.33 26.95
C LEU A 327 18.81 0.49 28.42
N ASN A 328 18.01 -0.03 29.35
CA ASN A 328 18.39 -0.02 30.76
C ASN A 328 19.04 -1.35 31.15
N VAL A 329 20.32 -1.29 31.54
CA VAL A 329 21.09 -2.45 31.98
C VAL A 329 21.21 -2.43 33.49
N GLY A 330 20.82 -3.53 34.13
CA GLY A 330 20.82 -3.68 35.58
C GLY A 330 21.50 -4.96 36.04
N PHE A 331 21.29 -5.29 37.32
CA PHE A 331 21.58 -6.60 37.89
C PHE A 331 20.30 -7.09 38.56
N MET A 332 19.62 -8.08 37.97
CA MET A 332 18.57 -8.81 38.67
C MET A 332 19.20 -9.97 39.40
N VAL A 333 19.09 -9.94 40.73
CA VAL A 333 19.36 -11.11 41.55
C VAL A 333 18.08 -11.92 41.59
N VAL A 334 18.05 -13.10 40.95
CA VAL A 334 16.99 -14.08 41.22
C VAL A 334 17.34 -14.74 42.56
N PRO A 335 16.58 -14.53 43.64
CA PRO A 335 16.90 -15.19 44.90
C PRO A 335 16.61 -16.67 44.72
N GLU A 336 17.65 -17.52 44.77
CA GLU A 336 17.48 -18.98 44.88
C GLU A 336 16.90 -19.37 46.27
N SER A 337 16.61 -18.40 47.13
CA SER A 337 16.07 -18.56 48.47
C SER A 337 15.24 -17.35 48.90
N ILE A 338 14.04 -17.60 49.43
CA ILE A 338 13.09 -16.60 49.97
C ILE A 338 13.68 -15.81 51.16
N LEU A 339 14.83 -16.22 51.71
CA LEU A 339 15.43 -15.58 52.90
C LEU A 339 16.38 -14.41 52.59
N GLY A 340 16.60 -14.06 51.32
CA GLY A 340 17.52 -12.98 50.90
C GLY A 340 16.87 -11.73 50.29
N ALA A 341 15.54 -11.58 50.35
CA ALA A 341 14.84 -10.48 49.69
C ALA A 341 14.72 -9.22 50.55
N LEU A 342 15.83 -8.55 50.87
CA LEU A 342 15.81 -7.16 51.33
C LEU A 342 16.92 -6.35 50.65
N GLY A 343 16.51 -5.61 49.64
CA GLY A 343 17.31 -4.55 49.02
C GLY A 343 17.50 -4.82 47.55
N MET A 344 16.63 -4.22 46.73
CA MET A 344 16.98 -3.58 45.46
C MET A 344 15.72 -2.96 44.85
N VAL A 345 15.67 -1.62 44.89
CA VAL A 345 14.65 -0.78 44.28
C VAL A 345 15.02 -0.61 42.80
N GLY A 346 14.18 -1.09 41.89
CA GLY A 346 14.24 -0.73 40.48
C GLY A 346 13.22 0.37 40.18
N ALA A 347 13.66 1.60 39.99
CA ALA A 347 12.84 2.68 39.45
C ALA A 347 13.24 2.94 38.00
N GLY A 348 12.28 2.91 37.07
CA GLY A 348 12.48 3.35 35.70
C GLY A 348 11.32 2.97 34.78
N ILE A 349 10.28 3.80 34.74
CA ILE A 349 9.25 3.76 33.69
C ILE A 349 9.93 4.18 32.37
N GLY A 350 9.94 3.29 31.37
CA GLY A 350 10.37 3.61 30.02
C GLY A 350 9.32 4.43 29.28
N VAL A 351 9.64 5.67 28.93
CA VAL A 351 8.87 6.46 27.96
C VAL A 351 9.55 6.33 26.61
N LEU A 352 8.85 5.70 25.66
CA LEU A 352 9.26 5.61 24.26
C LEU A 352 9.21 7.02 23.65
N ALA A 353 10.35 7.66 23.45
CA ALA A 353 10.44 8.96 22.78
C ALA A 353 11.08 8.79 21.40
N ILE A 354 10.26 8.55 20.38
CA ILE A 354 10.69 8.57 18.97
C ILE A 354 10.95 10.04 18.60
N ARG A 355 12.22 10.44 18.44
CA ARG A 355 12.58 11.80 18.02
C ARG A 355 13.17 11.77 16.61
N TYR A 356 12.39 12.25 15.65
CA TYR A 356 12.81 12.46 14.26
C TYR A 356 13.74 13.67 14.15
N MET A 357 14.97 13.49 13.67
CA MET A 357 15.88 14.59 13.34
C MET A 357 16.28 14.50 11.87
N ARG A 358 15.79 15.43 11.04
CA ARG A 358 16.19 15.56 9.64
C ARG A 358 17.33 16.57 9.53
N ASN A 359 18.51 16.14 9.08
CA ASN A 359 19.62 17.05 8.80
C ASN A 359 19.25 17.98 7.64
N ARG A 360 18.99 19.26 7.93
CA ARG A 360 18.93 20.30 6.89
C ARG A 360 20.36 20.63 6.47
N GLN A 361 20.77 20.18 5.29
CA GLN A 361 21.91 20.79 4.59
C GLN A 361 21.57 22.28 4.41
N LYS A 362 22.44 23.15 4.94
CA LYS A 362 22.36 24.59 4.71
C LYS A 362 22.77 24.86 3.26
N PRO A 363 21.99 25.63 2.46
CA PRO A 363 22.55 26.22 1.26
C PRO A 363 23.55 27.31 1.66
N ILE A 364 24.61 27.42 0.85
CA ILE A 364 25.74 28.35 0.97
C ILE A 364 25.27 29.80 1.08
#